data_AF-A0A918F4S3-F1
#
_entry.id   AF-A0A918F4S3-F1
#
_cell.length_a   1.000
_cell.length_b   1.000
_cell.length_c   1.000
_cell.angle_alpha   90.00
_cell.angle_beta   90.00
_cell.angle_gamma   90.00
#
_symmetry.space_group_name_H-M   'P 1'
#
loop_
_entity.id
_entity.type
_entity.pdbx_description
1 polymer ?
#
loop_
_entity_poly.entity_id
_entity_poly.type
_entity_poly.pdbx_seq_one_letter_code
_entity_poly.pdbx_strand_id
1 'polypeptide(L)'
;MNNQRTTLQNAALHTVASAGALTTRRIQQQYRQPGVVFALLQSNLLRELKTPYGNVLVLGEAGRRMYQARELRVPYIQGPSAAADCAYFRDALLTLERQGYGLHSLEFKRKPPHLVAATGQRHTSQIVFGYLRVPEDEMRSIYRSDASYAPGQERQPHRDRSGVTRHAPGYPRLYASISGGGIGPTQLRKLLDYSRQGYDILTWRSPLLVVLPNDLRCRTILRKQAKEDQRFKAQQDAAFKYFYPSVKVLIQPTDFLP
;
A
#
# COMPACT_ATOMS: atom_id res chain seq x y z
N MET A 1 -15.25 11.61 32.08
CA MET A 1 -15.23 10.43 31.19
C MET A 1 -15.74 10.69 29.77
N ASN A 2 -16.71 11.60 29.54
CA ASN A 2 -17.24 11.86 28.19
C ASN A 2 -16.21 12.41 27.18
N ASN A 3 -15.33 13.33 27.59
CA ASN A 3 -14.36 13.95 26.65
C ASN A 3 -13.38 12.94 26.04
N GLN A 4 -12.88 11.97 26.82
CA GLN A 4 -11.94 10.96 26.32
C GLN A 4 -12.59 10.06 25.25
N ARG A 5 -13.86 9.69 25.44
CA ARG A 5 -14.60 8.87 24.48
C ARG A 5 -14.80 9.60 23.17
N THR A 6 -15.18 10.88 23.22
CA THR A 6 -15.33 11.72 22.03
C THR A 6 -14.00 11.89 21.29
N THR A 7 -12.89 12.08 22.01
CA THR A 7 -11.56 12.16 21.40
C THR A 7 -11.19 10.88 20.66
N LEU A 8 -11.43 9.70 21.25
CA LEU A 8 -11.15 8.41 20.62
C LEU A 8 -12.06 8.15 19.40
N GLN A 9 -13.33 8.55 19.47
CA GLN A 9 -14.25 8.48 18.32
C GLN A 9 -13.77 9.34 17.16
N ASN A 10 -13.36 10.59 17.43
CA ASN A 10 -12.82 11.48 16.41
C ASN A 10 -11.52 10.94 15.79
N ALA A 11 -10.63 10.37 16.62
CA ALA A 11 -9.39 9.75 16.14
C ALA A 11 -9.68 8.52 15.26
N ALA A 12 -10.60 7.63 15.68
CA ALA A 12 -11.00 6.46 14.90
C ALA A 12 -11.64 6.85 13.56
N LEU A 13 -12.56 7.82 13.59
CA LEU A 13 -13.19 8.37 12.38
C LEU A 13 -12.14 8.95 11.42
N HIS A 14 -11.20 9.75 11.92
CA HIS A 14 -10.13 10.33 11.12
C HIS A 14 -9.19 9.28 10.54
N THR A 15 -8.90 8.22 11.29
CA THR A 15 -8.06 7.11 10.82
C THR A 15 -8.71 6.38 9.65
N VAL A 16 -10.02 6.10 9.72
CA VAL A 16 -10.74 5.49 8.59
C VAL A 16 -10.85 6.47 7.42
N ALA A 17 -11.11 7.75 7.69
CA ALA A 17 -11.23 8.79 6.67
C ALA A 17 -9.94 8.96 5.85
N SER A 18 -8.78 8.99 6.50
CA SER A 18 -7.48 9.15 5.83
C SER A 18 -7.05 7.87 5.09
N ALA A 19 -7.36 6.70 5.65
CA ALA A 19 -7.04 5.43 5.03
C ALA A 19 -7.94 5.12 3.82
N GLY A 20 -9.20 5.56 3.86
CA GLY A 20 -10.27 5.24 2.92
C GLY A 20 -11.11 4.04 3.37
N ALA A 21 -10.43 2.93 3.68
CA ALA A 21 -11.02 1.71 4.20
C ALA A 21 -10.04 1.00 5.14
N LEU A 22 -10.54 0.43 6.23
CA LEU A 22 -9.76 -0.36 7.18
C LEU A 22 -10.56 -1.55 7.68
N THR A 23 -9.90 -2.66 7.99
CA THR A 23 -10.57 -3.82 8.60
C THR A 23 -11.15 -3.44 9.95
N THR A 24 -12.35 -3.95 10.28
CA THR A 24 -12.99 -3.71 11.59
C THR A 24 -12.04 -4.15 12.72
N ARG A 25 -11.36 -5.29 12.53
CA ARG A 25 -10.36 -5.82 13.47
C ARG A 25 -9.24 -4.82 13.77
N ARG A 26 -8.64 -4.19 12.74
CA ARG A 26 -7.55 -3.23 12.93
C ARG A 26 -7.98 -2.04 13.77
N ILE A 27 -9.14 -1.47 13.49
CA ILE A 27 -9.67 -0.34 14.26
C ILE A 27 -9.93 -0.76 15.72
N GLN A 28 -10.50 -1.95 15.94
CA GLN A 28 -10.73 -2.47 17.29
C GLN A 28 -9.40 -2.69 18.05
N GLN A 29 -8.38 -3.25 17.40
CA GLN A 29 -7.06 -3.46 17.99
C GLN A 29 -6.33 -2.16 18.34
N GLN A 30 -6.52 -1.12 17.54
CA GLN A 30 -5.89 0.19 17.74
C GLN A 30 -6.57 1.00 18.85
N TYR A 31 -7.90 1.00 18.92
CA TYR A 31 -8.65 1.87 19.84
C TYR A 31 -9.12 1.17 21.12
N ARG A 32 -9.14 -0.17 21.19
CA ARG A 32 -9.37 -1.09 22.34
C ARG A 32 -10.51 -0.76 23.31
N GLN A 33 -11.30 0.28 23.07
CA GLN A 33 -12.42 0.70 23.90
C GLN A 33 -13.75 0.22 23.30
N PRO A 34 -14.54 -0.54 24.06
CA PRO A 34 -15.88 -0.93 23.66
C PRO A 34 -16.74 0.29 23.29
N GLY A 35 -17.54 0.17 22.24
CA GLY A 35 -18.53 1.19 21.89
C GLY A 35 -18.01 2.43 21.15
N VAL A 36 -16.70 2.58 20.92
CA VAL A 36 -16.15 3.67 20.07
C VAL A 36 -16.63 3.50 18.63
N VAL A 37 -16.36 2.33 18.04
CA VAL A 37 -16.76 2.02 16.65
C VAL A 37 -18.28 1.93 16.52
N PHE A 38 -18.95 1.31 17.48
CA PHE A 38 -20.40 1.14 17.47
C PHE A 38 -21.13 2.50 17.40
N ALA A 39 -20.72 3.49 18.20
CA ALA A 39 -21.32 4.81 18.16
C ALA A 39 -21.13 5.53 16.81
N LEU A 40 -19.97 5.34 16.16
CA LEU A 40 -19.70 5.87 14.83
C LEU A 40 -20.56 5.20 13.74
N LEU A 41 -20.84 3.90 13.89
CA LEU A 41 -21.75 3.16 13.00
C LEU A 41 -23.20 3.61 13.18
N GLN A 42 -23.67 3.73 14.43
CA GLN A 42 -25.04 4.18 14.74
C GLN A 42 -25.34 5.59 14.22
N SER A 43 -24.35 6.48 14.24
CA SER A 43 -24.47 7.85 13.73
C SER A 43 -24.22 7.99 12.22
N ASN A 44 -24.05 6.88 11.49
CA ASN A 44 -23.72 6.86 10.06
C ASN A 44 -22.46 7.68 9.71
N LEU A 45 -21.55 7.87 10.68
CA LEU A 45 -20.23 8.46 10.46
C LEU A 45 -19.30 7.44 9.83
N LEU A 46 -19.41 6.18 10.25
CA LEU A 46 -18.83 5.02 9.61
C LEU A 46 -19.93 4.10 9.09
N ARG A 47 -19.58 3.27 8.11
CA ARG A 47 -20.40 2.17 7.64
C ARG A 47 -19.53 0.92 7.53
N GLU A 48 -20.08 -0.21 7.95
CA GLU A 48 -19.44 -1.51 7.80
C GLU A 48 -19.89 -2.17 6.49
N LEU A 49 -18.92 -2.66 5.71
CA LEU A 49 -19.14 -3.46 4.51
C LEU A 49 -18.71 -4.89 4.80
N LYS A 50 -19.62 -5.84 4.60
CA LYS A 50 -19.32 -7.27 4.64
C LYS A 50 -18.62 -7.65 3.35
N THR A 51 -17.45 -8.27 3.47
CA THR A 51 -16.68 -8.78 2.32
C THR A 51 -16.39 -10.27 2.54
N PRO A 52 -16.09 -11.05 1.49
CA PRO A 52 -15.70 -12.45 1.64
C PRO A 52 -14.46 -12.66 2.52
N TYR A 53 -13.68 -11.61 2.74
CA TYR A 53 -12.43 -11.64 3.49
C TYR A 53 -12.62 -11.17 4.95
N GLY A 54 -13.80 -10.62 5.27
CA GLY A 54 -14.16 -10.07 6.57
C GLY A 54 -14.72 -8.65 6.48
N ASN A 55 -15.00 -8.05 7.63
CA ASN A 55 -15.64 -6.74 7.68
C ASN A 55 -14.66 -5.59 7.51
N VAL A 56 -15.07 -4.60 6.71
CA VAL A 56 -14.30 -3.40 6.43
C VAL A 56 -15.12 -2.16 6.75
N LEU A 57 -14.51 -1.24 7.50
CA LEU A 57 -15.06 0.07 7.83
C LEU A 57 -14.67 1.08 6.75
N VAL A 58 -15.67 1.83 6.29
CA VAL A 58 -15.53 2.99 5.40
C VAL A 58 -16.29 4.17 5.99
N LEU A 59 -16.07 5.38 5.45
CA LEU A 59 -16.92 6.53 5.78
C LEU A 59 -18.38 6.25 5.39
N GLY A 60 -19.29 6.49 6.33
CA GLY A 60 -20.72 6.56 6.08
C GLY A 60 -21.11 7.86 5.39
N GLU A 61 -22.40 8.05 5.09
CA GLU A 61 -22.85 9.24 4.38
C GLU A 61 -22.68 10.51 5.21
N ALA A 62 -23.05 10.46 6.49
CA ALA A 62 -22.90 11.60 7.41
C ALA A 62 -21.42 11.93 7.63
N GLY A 63 -20.57 10.90 7.79
CA GLY A 63 -19.12 11.08 7.92
C GLY A 63 -18.51 11.70 6.66
N ARG A 64 -18.95 11.29 5.47
CA ARG A 64 -18.48 11.87 4.22
C ARG A 64 -18.88 13.34 4.08
N ARG A 65 -20.14 13.69 4.37
CA ARG A 65 -20.60 15.09 4.37
C ARG A 65 -19.80 15.95 5.35
N MET A 66 -19.50 15.42 6.54
CA MET A 66 -18.68 16.11 7.54
C MET A 66 -17.27 16.44 7.03
N TYR A 67 -16.59 15.50 6.37
CA TYR A 67 -15.24 15.75 5.83
C TYR A 67 -15.28 16.67 4.60
N GLN A 68 -16.30 16.54 3.76
CA GLN A 68 -16.53 17.44 2.62
C GLN A 68 -16.75 18.89 3.08
N ALA A 69 -17.56 19.11 4.12
CA ALA A 69 -17.81 20.44 4.68
C ALA A 69 -16.56 21.09 5.30
N ARG A 70 -15.54 20.29 5.65
CA ARG A 70 -14.24 20.77 6.14
C ARG A 70 -13.18 20.87 5.05
N GLU A 71 -13.58 20.68 3.79
CA GLU A 71 -12.68 20.62 2.63
C GLU A 71 -11.56 19.56 2.76
N LEU A 72 -11.78 18.55 3.59
CA LEU A 72 -10.82 17.47 3.82
C LEU A 72 -10.95 16.41 2.73
N ARG A 73 -9.80 16.07 2.13
CA ARG A 73 -9.70 15.16 1.00
C ARG A 73 -9.67 13.71 1.49
N VAL A 74 -10.77 12.98 1.31
CA VAL A 74 -10.90 11.57 1.71
C VAL A 74 -11.09 10.66 0.50
N PRO A 75 -10.48 9.46 0.47
CA PRO A 75 -10.71 8.49 -0.60
C PRO A 75 -12.19 8.10 -0.70
N TYR A 76 -12.69 8.01 -1.94
CA TYR A 76 -14.07 7.58 -2.18
C TYR A 76 -14.11 6.07 -2.42
N ILE A 77 -14.71 5.31 -1.50
CA ILE A 77 -14.87 3.86 -1.63
C ILE A 77 -16.36 3.52 -1.43
N GLN A 78 -16.93 2.79 -2.39
CA GLN A 78 -18.36 2.39 -2.34
C GLN A 78 -18.57 0.87 -2.32
N GLY A 79 -17.82 0.14 -3.14
CA GLY A 79 -18.02 -1.30 -3.32
C GLY A 79 -17.25 -2.16 -2.32
N PRO A 80 -17.82 -3.29 -1.85
CA PRO A 80 -17.14 -4.22 -0.93
C PRO A 80 -15.77 -4.68 -1.43
N SER A 81 -15.63 -5.02 -2.71
CA SER A 81 -14.35 -5.49 -3.28
C SER A 81 -13.25 -4.43 -3.22
N ALA A 82 -13.57 -3.18 -3.53
CA ALA A 82 -12.60 -2.09 -3.47
C ALA A 82 -12.25 -1.71 -2.02
N ALA A 83 -13.22 -1.82 -1.11
CA ALA A 83 -12.97 -1.65 0.32
C ALA A 83 -12.04 -2.75 0.85
N ALA A 84 -12.26 -4.01 0.47
CA ALA A 84 -11.39 -5.12 0.80
C ALA A 84 -9.96 -4.91 0.28
N ASP A 85 -9.80 -4.56 -1.00
CA ASP A 85 -8.47 -4.27 -1.59
C ASP A 85 -7.76 -3.13 -0.86
N CYS A 86 -8.46 -2.04 -0.57
CA CYS A 86 -7.87 -0.90 0.12
C CYS A 86 -7.47 -1.27 1.55
N ALA A 87 -8.35 -1.94 2.31
CA ALA A 87 -8.04 -2.39 3.66
C ALA A 87 -6.86 -3.38 3.67
N TYR A 88 -6.83 -4.34 2.74
CA TYR A 88 -5.74 -5.30 2.58
C TYR A 88 -4.41 -4.60 2.30
N PHE A 89 -4.40 -3.64 1.36
CA PHE A 89 -3.23 -2.81 1.06
C PHE A 89 -2.74 -2.04 2.30
N ARG A 90 -3.67 -1.44 3.07
CA ARG A 90 -3.33 -0.69 4.28
C ARG A 90 -2.76 -1.57 5.38
N ASP A 91 -3.21 -2.80 5.50
CA ASP A 91 -2.70 -3.76 6.49
C ASP A 91 -1.31 -4.28 6.10
N ALA A 92 -1.06 -4.48 4.80
CA ALA A 92 0.27 -4.74 4.29
C ALA A 92 1.23 -3.57 4.55
N LEU A 93 0.77 -2.34 4.31
CA LEU A 93 1.54 -1.14 4.59
C LEU A 93 1.92 -1.06 6.07
N LEU A 94 0.97 -1.30 6.99
CA LEU A 94 1.25 -1.32 8.43
C LEU A 94 2.33 -2.34 8.81
N THR A 95 2.32 -3.50 8.14
CA THR A 95 3.34 -4.54 8.35
C THR A 95 4.73 -4.06 7.89
N LEU A 96 4.81 -3.34 6.77
CA LEU A 96 6.05 -2.78 6.25
C LEU A 96 6.52 -1.55 7.04
N GLU A 97 5.62 -0.73 7.55
CA GLU A 97 5.94 0.39 8.45
C GLU A 97 6.65 -0.09 9.71
N ARG A 98 6.22 -1.23 10.28
CA ARG A 98 6.92 -1.87 11.41
C ARG A 98 8.32 -2.37 11.06
N GLN A 99 8.62 -2.56 9.78
CA GLN A 99 9.95 -2.91 9.28
C GLN A 99 10.78 -1.69 8.88
N GLY A 100 10.28 -0.46 9.14
CA GLY A 100 10.97 0.79 8.84
C GLY A 100 10.69 1.37 7.45
N TYR A 101 9.79 0.79 6.66
CA TYR A 101 9.38 1.39 5.39
C TYR A 101 8.46 2.58 5.63
N GLY A 102 8.60 3.66 4.84
CA GLY A 102 7.70 4.82 4.88
C GLY A 102 6.82 4.90 3.63
N LEU A 103 5.53 5.18 3.76
CA LEU A 103 4.71 5.49 2.58
C LEU A 103 5.14 6.82 1.98
N HIS A 104 5.59 6.83 0.73
CA HIS A 104 5.90 8.06 -0.01
C HIS A 104 4.66 8.56 -0.78
N SER A 105 4.09 7.73 -1.63
CA SER A 105 2.90 8.10 -2.42
C SER A 105 2.07 6.88 -2.84
N LEU A 106 0.82 7.13 -3.21
CA LEU A 106 -0.11 6.12 -3.72
C LEU A 106 -0.52 6.46 -5.14
N GLU A 107 -0.53 5.45 -6.00
CA GLU A 107 -1.02 5.56 -7.36
C GLU A 107 -2.41 4.95 -7.51
N PHE A 108 -3.29 5.65 -8.20
CA PHE A 108 -4.70 5.30 -8.36
C PHE A 108 -5.06 5.11 -9.83
N LYS A 109 -5.98 4.20 -10.14
CA LYS A 109 -6.31 3.78 -11.53
C LYS A 109 -6.75 4.91 -12.47
N ARG A 110 -7.32 6.00 -11.96
CA ARG A 110 -7.87 7.10 -12.79
C ARG A 110 -7.28 8.44 -12.43
N LYS A 111 -7.65 8.94 -11.25
CA LYS A 111 -7.20 10.23 -10.73
C LYS A 111 -6.96 10.08 -9.23
N PRO A 112 -6.02 10.84 -8.66
CA PRO A 112 -5.83 10.90 -7.21
C PRO A 112 -7.12 11.40 -6.51
N PRO A 113 -7.34 11.04 -5.23
CA PRO A 113 -8.61 11.26 -4.52
C PRO A 113 -9.12 12.70 -4.58
N HIS A 114 -8.22 13.68 -4.58
CA HIS A 114 -8.54 15.10 -4.62
C HIS A 114 -9.19 15.56 -5.94
N LEU A 115 -8.86 14.94 -7.07
CA LEU A 115 -9.44 15.27 -8.37
C LEU A 115 -10.76 14.54 -8.63
N VAL A 116 -11.04 13.45 -7.90
CA VAL A 116 -12.32 12.72 -8.00
C VAL A 116 -13.38 13.37 -7.11
N ALA A 117 -12.99 13.83 -5.92
CA ALA A 117 -13.87 14.57 -5.02
C ALA A 117 -14.29 15.94 -5.59
N ALA A 118 -13.38 16.64 -6.29
CA ALA A 118 -13.62 17.97 -6.85
C ALA A 118 -14.57 18.00 -8.06
N THR A 119 -14.76 16.88 -8.77
CA THR A 119 -15.57 16.84 -10.00
C THR A 119 -16.97 16.25 -9.81
N GLY A 120 -17.37 15.94 -8.57
CA GLY A 120 -18.66 15.29 -8.28
C GLY A 120 -18.80 13.86 -8.84
N GLN A 121 -17.75 13.33 -9.49
CA GLN A 121 -17.78 11.99 -10.07
C GLN A 121 -17.52 10.94 -8.99
N ARG A 122 -18.54 10.11 -8.74
CA ARG A 122 -18.55 8.99 -7.77
C ARG A 122 -17.70 7.79 -8.22
N HIS A 123 -16.44 8.01 -8.59
CA HIS A 123 -15.55 6.91 -8.95
C HIS A 123 -14.78 6.41 -7.75
N THR A 124 -14.80 5.08 -7.56
CA THR A 124 -14.05 4.44 -6.48
C THR A 124 -12.54 4.66 -6.65
N SER A 125 -11.89 5.17 -5.61
CA SER A 125 -10.44 5.34 -5.53
C SER A 125 -9.76 3.99 -5.36
N GLN A 126 -9.47 3.31 -6.47
CA GLN A 126 -8.75 2.03 -6.46
C GLN A 126 -7.23 2.28 -6.50
N ILE A 127 -6.55 1.87 -5.43
CA ILE A 127 -5.08 1.86 -5.34
C ILE A 127 -4.55 0.81 -6.32
N VAL A 128 -3.58 1.18 -7.15
CA VAL A 128 -2.89 0.27 -8.07
C VAL A 128 -1.59 -0.23 -7.42
N PHE A 129 -0.82 0.69 -6.85
CA PHE A 129 0.37 0.43 -6.06
C PHE A 129 0.72 1.64 -5.18
N GLY A 130 1.68 1.47 -4.28
CA GLY A 130 2.28 2.57 -3.51
C GLY A 130 3.80 2.58 -3.65
N TYR A 131 4.39 3.77 -3.70
CA TYR A 131 5.82 3.93 -3.55
C TYR A 131 6.16 3.98 -2.06
N LEU A 132 7.06 3.12 -1.62
CA LEU A 132 7.55 3.11 -0.25
C LEU A 132 9.00 3.56 -0.21
N ARG A 133 9.36 4.43 0.71
CA ARG A 133 10.74 4.69 1.09
C ARG A 133 11.26 3.50 1.90
N VAL A 134 12.42 2.97 1.54
CA VAL A 134 13.12 1.93 2.31
C VAL A 134 13.60 2.45 3.67
N PRO A 135 13.91 1.57 4.65
CA PRO A 135 14.51 1.99 5.92
C PRO A 135 15.77 2.83 5.74
N GLU A 136 16.06 3.71 6.70
CA GLU A 136 17.16 4.67 6.60
C GLU A 136 18.53 4.02 6.38
N ASP A 137 18.81 2.92 7.06
CA ASP A 137 20.08 2.20 6.90
C ASP A 137 20.21 1.55 5.51
N GLU A 138 19.09 1.05 4.97
CA GLU A 138 19.02 0.55 3.60
C GLU A 138 19.27 1.71 2.63
N MET A 139 18.58 2.84 2.80
CA MET A 139 18.76 4.04 1.98
C MET A 139 20.21 4.53 1.96
N ARG A 140 20.88 4.59 3.12
CA ARG A 140 22.31 4.94 3.21
C ARG A 140 23.18 3.95 2.46
N SER A 141 22.88 2.65 2.55
CA SER A 141 23.59 1.63 1.78
C SER A 141 23.45 1.86 0.29
N ILE A 142 22.24 2.17 -0.19
CA ILE A 142 21.97 2.49 -1.60
C ILE A 142 22.86 3.66 -2.06
N TYR A 143 22.86 4.78 -1.34
CA TYR A 143 23.63 5.97 -1.72
C TYR A 143 25.15 5.80 -1.62
N ARG A 144 25.65 5.06 -0.62
CA ARG A 144 27.09 4.75 -0.54
C ARG A 144 27.55 3.85 -1.68
N SER A 145 26.64 3.01 -2.15
CA SER A 145 26.93 2.01 -3.16
C SER A 145 27.01 2.66 -4.55
N ASP A 146 26.13 3.58 -4.89
CA ASP A 146 26.10 4.20 -6.21
C ASP A 146 26.88 5.54 -6.27
N ALA A 147 28.04 5.53 -6.92
CA ALA A 147 28.92 6.69 -7.08
C ALA A 147 28.27 7.88 -7.81
N SER A 148 27.13 7.67 -8.48
CA SER A 148 26.36 8.76 -9.10
C SER A 148 25.51 9.57 -8.10
N TYR A 149 25.41 9.14 -6.84
CA TYR A 149 24.69 9.84 -5.79
C TYR A 149 25.65 10.48 -4.79
N ALA A 150 25.69 11.81 -4.79
CA ALA A 150 26.36 12.55 -3.73
C ALA A 150 25.52 12.50 -2.42
N PRO A 151 26.16 12.47 -1.24
CA PRO A 151 25.47 12.63 0.04
C PRO A 151 24.58 13.88 0.02
N GLY A 152 23.29 13.72 0.34
CA GLY A 152 22.30 14.81 0.32
C GLY A 152 21.54 15.01 -0.99
N GLN A 153 21.83 14.24 -2.05
CA GLN A 153 21.06 14.25 -3.30
C GLN A 153 20.02 13.13 -3.37
N GLU A 154 19.18 13.01 -2.34
CA GLU A 154 18.03 12.10 -2.38
C GLU A 154 17.06 12.54 -3.49
N ARG A 155 17.05 11.79 -4.60
CA ARG A 155 16.05 11.95 -5.64
C ARG A 155 14.78 11.25 -5.18
N GLN A 156 13.66 11.95 -5.19
CA GLN A 156 12.36 11.37 -4.92
C GLN A 156 11.66 11.00 -6.24
N PRO A 157 10.78 9.98 -6.23
CA PRO A 157 9.91 9.72 -7.35
C PRO A 157 9.10 10.97 -7.70
N HIS A 158 9.10 11.38 -8.95
CA HIS A 158 8.37 12.57 -9.39
C HIS A 158 7.76 12.35 -10.76
N ARG A 159 6.62 12.96 -11.02
CA ARG A 159 6.05 13.00 -12.37
C ARG A 159 6.79 14.03 -13.19
N ASP A 160 7.32 13.63 -14.33
CA ASP A 160 7.88 14.58 -15.27
C ASP A 160 6.78 15.29 -16.08
N ARG A 161 7.17 16.19 -16.98
CA ARG A 161 6.25 17.00 -17.79
C ARG A 161 5.36 16.16 -18.72
N SER A 162 5.76 14.92 -19.02
CA SER A 162 4.96 13.98 -19.81
C SER A 162 3.94 13.22 -18.97
N GLY A 163 3.93 13.44 -17.65
CA GLY A 163 3.07 12.73 -16.70
C GLY A 163 3.60 11.36 -16.31
N VAL A 164 4.78 10.96 -16.79
CA VAL A 164 5.44 9.70 -16.44
C VAL A 164 6.11 9.87 -15.07
N THR A 165 5.79 8.98 -14.13
CA THR A 165 6.47 8.94 -12.83
C THR A 165 7.88 8.40 -13.03
N ARG A 166 8.89 9.26 -12.87
CA ARG A 166 10.28 8.87 -12.80
C ARG A 166 10.57 8.25 -11.46
N HIS A 167 11.24 7.11 -11.51
CA HIS A 167 11.59 6.34 -10.34
C HIS A 167 12.89 6.83 -9.72
N ALA A 168 13.07 6.53 -8.44
CA ALA A 168 14.29 6.82 -7.72
C ALA A 168 14.73 5.62 -6.88
N PRO A 169 16.05 5.41 -6.70
CA PRO A 169 16.57 4.37 -5.81
C PRO A 169 16.04 4.54 -4.39
N GLY A 170 15.78 3.41 -3.72
CA GLY A 170 15.20 3.40 -2.38
C GLY A 170 13.69 3.64 -2.31
N TYR A 171 13.01 3.66 -3.46
CA TYR A 171 11.55 3.82 -3.56
C TYR A 171 10.85 2.63 -4.24
N PRO A 172 10.91 1.40 -3.69
CA PRO A 172 10.23 0.25 -4.26
C PRO A 172 8.70 0.41 -4.32
N ARG A 173 8.09 -0.28 -5.29
CA ARG A 173 6.63 -0.34 -5.44
C ARG A 173 6.04 -1.50 -4.64
N LEU A 174 4.99 -1.21 -3.88
CA LEU A 174 4.12 -2.16 -3.21
C LEU A 174 2.87 -2.45 -4.02
N TYR A 175 2.67 -3.71 -4.37
CA TYR A 175 1.44 -4.24 -4.95
C TYR A 175 0.74 -5.15 -3.95
N ALA A 176 -0.52 -4.83 -3.63
CA ALA A 176 -1.34 -5.65 -2.76
C ALA A 176 -2.79 -5.61 -3.27
N SER A 177 -3.38 -6.78 -3.47
CA SER A 177 -4.78 -6.93 -3.82
C SER A 177 -5.29 -8.28 -3.32
N ILE A 178 -6.55 -8.30 -2.91
CA ILE A 178 -7.26 -9.48 -2.42
C ILE A 178 -8.52 -9.75 -3.25
N SER A 179 -9.12 -8.74 -3.89
CA SER A 179 -10.29 -8.90 -4.74
C SER A 179 -9.99 -9.80 -5.95
N GLY A 180 -11.01 -10.53 -6.42
CA GLY A 180 -10.84 -11.48 -7.54
C GLY A 180 -9.87 -12.63 -7.25
N GLY A 181 -9.55 -12.90 -5.98
CA GLY A 181 -8.55 -13.89 -5.57
C GLY A 181 -7.12 -13.34 -5.43
N GLY A 182 -6.95 -12.03 -5.53
CA GLY A 182 -5.69 -11.32 -5.32
C GLY A 182 -4.70 -11.45 -6.48
N ILE A 183 -3.42 -11.19 -6.19
CA ILE A 183 -2.35 -11.24 -7.20
C ILE A 183 -2.04 -12.70 -7.56
N GLY A 184 -2.62 -13.16 -8.67
CA GLY A 184 -2.41 -14.50 -9.21
C GLY A 184 -1.12 -14.68 -10.02
N PRO A 185 -0.82 -15.91 -10.48
CA PRO A 185 0.41 -16.26 -11.19
C PRO A 185 0.67 -15.41 -12.45
N THR A 186 -0.36 -15.17 -13.25
CA THR A 186 -0.26 -14.37 -14.48
C THR A 186 0.10 -12.92 -14.18
N GLN A 187 -0.53 -12.32 -13.16
CA GLN A 187 -0.23 -10.95 -12.76
C GLN A 187 1.16 -10.84 -12.15
N LEU A 188 1.56 -11.82 -11.32
CA LEU A 188 2.90 -11.86 -10.75
C LEU A 188 3.98 -11.94 -11.83
N ARG A 189 3.81 -12.77 -12.87
CA ARG A 189 4.75 -12.81 -14.01
C ARG A 189 4.85 -11.45 -14.71
N LYS A 190 3.73 -10.79 -14.97
CA LYS A 190 3.72 -9.45 -15.56
C LYS A 190 4.47 -8.43 -14.70
N LEU A 191 4.28 -8.47 -13.38
CA LEU A 191 4.99 -7.57 -12.45
C LEU A 191 6.49 -7.87 -12.43
N LEU A 192 6.88 -9.14 -12.45
CA LEU A 192 8.26 -9.60 -12.54
C LEU A 192 8.92 -9.13 -13.84
N ASP A 193 8.26 -9.36 -14.97
CA ASP A 193 8.77 -8.97 -16.28
C ASP A 193 8.93 -7.45 -16.36
N TYR A 194 7.94 -6.69 -15.87
CA TYR A 194 8.01 -5.23 -15.79
C TYR A 194 9.18 -4.76 -14.93
N SER A 195 9.39 -5.38 -13.76
CA SER A 195 10.51 -5.06 -12.87
C SER A 195 11.88 -5.39 -13.49
N ARG A 196 11.98 -6.45 -14.31
CA ARG A 196 13.22 -6.88 -14.97
C ARG A 196 13.57 -6.07 -16.21
N GLN A 197 12.57 -5.65 -16.99
CA GLN A 197 12.76 -5.00 -18.29
C GLN A 197 13.32 -3.58 -18.18
N GLY A 198 13.55 -3.05 -16.98
CA GLY A 198 14.35 -1.84 -16.84
C GLY A 198 13.69 -0.58 -17.41
N TYR A 199 12.36 -0.55 -17.56
CA TYR A 199 11.60 0.71 -17.61
C TYR A 199 11.79 1.56 -16.32
N ASP A 200 12.58 1.03 -15.38
CA ASP A 200 12.68 1.35 -13.97
C ASP A 200 14.17 1.51 -13.55
N ILE A 201 14.97 2.21 -14.38
CA ILE A 201 16.36 2.68 -14.13
C ILE A 201 17.47 1.77 -14.70
N LEU A 202 18.37 2.37 -15.49
CA LEU A 202 19.57 1.73 -16.09
C LEU A 202 20.66 1.32 -15.07
N THR A 203 20.48 1.61 -13.78
CA THR A 203 21.52 1.42 -12.75
C THR A 203 21.03 0.82 -11.42
N TRP A 204 19.73 0.81 -11.11
CA TRP A 204 19.23 0.33 -9.81
C TRP A 204 17.98 -0.55 -9.93
N ARG A 205 18.04 -1.78 -9.39
CA ARG A 205 16.88 -2.68 -9.28
C ARG A 205 16.30 -2.58 -7.87
N SER A 206 15.27 -1.77 -7.66
CA SER A 206 14.52 -1.79 -6.38
C SER A 206 13.73 -3.10 -6.27
N PRO A 207 13.64 -3.71 -5.08
CA PRO A 207 12.84 -4.93 -4.91
C PRO A 207 11.37 -4.65 -5.23
N LEU A 208 10.74 -5.51 -6.03
CA LEU A 208 9.29 -5.53 -6.19
C LEU A 208 8.67 -6.03 -4.88
N LEU A 209 7.83 -5.22 -4.21
CA LEU A 209 7.12 -5.66 -3.01
C LEU A 209 5.74 -6.19 -3.43
N VAL A 210 5.47 -7.46 -3.15
CA VAL A 210 4.18 -8.08 -3.50
C VAL A 210 3.56 -8.71 -2.26
N VAL A 211 2.27 -8.44 -2.03
CA VAL A 211 1.51 -9.05 -0.94
C VAL A 211 0.57 -10.09 -1.53
N LEU A 212 0.69 -11.33 -1.07
CA LEU A 212 -0.11 -12.45 -1.55
C LEU A 212 -1.01 -12.99 -0.43
N PRO A 213 -2.29 -13.31 -0.74
CA PRO A 213 -3.20 -13.93 0.22
C PRO A 213 -2.72 -15.31 0.68
N ASN A 214 -2.11 -16.06 -0.23
CA ASN A 214 -1.36 -17.28 0.02
C ASN A 214 -0.27 -17.42 -1.05
N ASP A 215 0.79 -18.17 -0.75
CA ASP A 215 1.89 -18.40 -1.68
C ASP A 215 1.61 -19.57 -2.64
N LEU A 216 0.70 -20.49 -2.30
CA LEU A 216 0.54 -21.80 -2.98
C LEU A 216 0.45 -21.70 -4.50
N ARG A 217 -0.38 -20.78 -5.02
CA ARG A 217 -0.58 -20.60 -6.47
C ARG A 217 0.67 -20.03 -7.16
N CYS A 218 1.45 -19.22 -6.45
CA CYS A 218 2.61 -18.51 -6.97
C CYS A 218 3.94 -19.18 -6.61
N ARG A 219 3.93 -20.22 -5.77
CA ARG A 219 5.11 -20.85 -5.17
C ARG A 219 6.15 -21.27 -6.20
N THR A 220 5.73 -21.87 -7.31
CA THR A 220 6.66 -22.28 -8.38
C THR A 220 7.36 -21.08 -9.02
N ILE A 221 6.63 -19.97 -9.24
CA ILE A 221 7.20 -18.73 -9.78
C ILE A 221 8.18 -18.13 -8.79
N LEU A 222 7.79 -18.04 -7.51
CA LEU A 222 8.63 -17.49 -6.45
C LEU A 222 9.91 -18.30 -6.22
N ARG A 223 9.82 -19.64 -6.26
CA ARG A 223 10.99 -20.53 -6.18
C ARG A 223 11.93 -20.34 -7.38
N LYS A 224 11.37 -20.21 -8.59
CA LYS A 224 12.17 -19.93 -9.79
C LYS A 224 12.89 -18.58 -9.65
N GLN A 225 12.18 -17.55 -9.20
CA GLN A 225 12.76 -16.23 -8.95
C GLN A 225 13.89 -16.30 -7.91
N ALA A 226 13.66 -16.96 -6.77
CA ALA A 226 14.67 -17.10 -5.72
C ALA A 226 15.96 -17.79 -6.21
N LYS A 227 15.83 -18.80 -7.08
CA LYS A 227 16.98 -19.47 -7.70
C LYS A 227 17.72 -18.55 -8.68
N GLU A 228 16.99 -17.77 -9.47
CA GLU A 228 17.59 -16.78 -10.37
C GLU A 228 18.33 -15.71 -9.58
N ASP A 229 17.69 -15.17 -8.54
CA ASP A 229 18.27 -14.23 -7.58
C ASP A 229 19.57 -14.76 -6.95
N GLN A 230 19.60 -16.03 -6.52
CA GLN A 230 20.81 -16.67 -6.00
C GLN A 230 21.92 -16.81 -7.04
N ARG A 231 21.57 -17.20 -8.28
CA ARG A 231 22.54 -17.29 -9.39
C ARG A 231 23.14 -15.93 -9.72
N PHE A 232 22.31 -14.90 -9.78
CA PHE A 232 22.77 -13.53 -10.00
C PHE A 232 23.69 -13.07 -8.88
N LYS A 233 23.34 -13.33 -7.61
CA LYS A 233 24.20 -13.01 -6.47
C LYS A 233 25.56 -13.69 -6.57
N ALA A 234 25.60 -14.98 -6.90
CA ALA A 234 26.84 -15.73 -7.05
C ALA A 234 27.71 -15.27 -8.23
N GLN A 235 27.10 -14.75 -9.30
CA GLN A 235 27.82 -14.19 -10.46
C GLN A 235 28.32 -12.76 -10.22
N GLN A 236 27.64 -11.99 -9.38
CA GLN A 236 27.98 -10.59 -9.09
C GLN A 236 29.21 -10.42 -8.21
N ASP A 237 29.52 -11.40 -7.36
CA ASP A 237 30.76 -11.42 -6.55
C ASP A 237 32.04 -11.29 -7.41
N ALA A 238 31.96 -11.45 -8.74
CA ALA A 238 33.06 -11.28 -9.68
C ALA A 238 33.14 -9.93 -10.43
N ALA A 239 32.10 -9.08 -10.46
CA ALA A 239 32.12 -7.88 -11.32
C ALA A 239 31.18 -6.70 -10.98
N PHE A 240 30.13 -6.85 -10.17
CA PHE A 240 29.16 -5.77 -9.90
C PHE A 240 28.73 -5.74 -8.42
N LYS A 241 28.72 -4.55 -7.81
CA LYS A 241 28.54 -4.35 -6.36
C LYS A 241 27.09 -4.39 -5.82
N TYR A 242 26.06 -4.56 -6.65
CA TYR A 242 24.67 -4.33 -6.20
C TYR A 242 23.74 -5.51 -6.47
N PHE A 243 23.38 -6.23 -5.40
CA PHE A 243 22.33 -7.23 -5.41
C PHE A 243 21.21 -6.84 -4.43
N TYR A 244 20.04 -6.48 -4.95
CA TYR A 244 18.80 -6.50 -4.18
C TYR A 244 17.93 -7.66 -4.68
N PRO A 245 17.26 -8.41 -3.78
CA PRO A 245 16.31 -9.42 -4.23
C PRO A 245 15.31 -8.73 -5.15
N SER A 246 15.08 -9.33 -6.32
CA SER A 246 14.21 -8.72 -7.33
C SER A 246 12.76 -8.64 -6.84
N VAL A 247 12.40 -9.48 -5.87
CA VAL A 247 11.08 -9.49 -5.23
C VAL A 247 11.19 -9.75 -3.73
N LYS A 248 10.43 -8.99 -2.94
CA LYS A 248 10.09 -9.30 -1.56
C LYS A 248 8.60 -9.63 -1.48
N VAL A 249 8.29 -10.82 -1.00
CA VAL A 249 6.91 -11.30 -0.86
C VAL A 249 6.48 -11.20 0.59
N LEU A 250 5.33 -10.57 0.83
CA LEU A 250 4.63 -10.62 2.10
C LEU A 250 3.44 -11.56 1.96
N ILE A 251 3.35 -12.55 2.84
CA ILE A 251 2.16 -13.40 2.93
C ILE A 251 1.26 -12.81 3.99
N GLN A 252 0.05 -12.42 3.58
CA GLN A 252 -0.95 -11.87 4.47
C GLN A 252 -2.23 -12.69 4.29
N PRO A 253 -2.67 -13.45 5.31
CA PRO A 253 -3.85 -14.30 5.19
C PRO A 253 -5.09 -13.51 4.71
N THR A 254 -5.94 -14.19 3.95
CA THR A 254 -7.23 -13.64 3.47
C THR A 254 -8.21 -13.35 4.59
N ASP A 255 -8.02 -14.07 5.69
CA ASP A 255 -8.94 -14.13 6.78
C ASP A 255 -8.64 -12.94 7.69
N PHE A 256 -9.46 -11.90 7.61
CA PHE A 256 -9.52 -10.86 8.64
C PHE A 256 -10.16 -11.41 9.93
N LEU A 257 -9.90 -12.67 10.26
CA LEU A 257 -10.48 -13.37 11.41
C LEU A 257 -10.08 -12.65 12.71
N PRO A 258 -11.00 -12.62 13.69
CA PRO A 258 -10.87 -11.88 14.94
C PRO A 258 -9.62 -12.25 15.73
#